data_AF-Q550B4-F1
#
_entry.id   AF-Q550B4-F1
#
_cell.length_a   1.000
_cell.length_b   1.000
_cell.length_c   1.000
_cell.angle_alpha   90.00
_cell.angle_beta   90.00
_cell.angle_gamma   90.00
#
_symmetry.space_group_name_H-M   'P 1'
#
loop_
_entity.id
_entity.type
_entity.pdbx_description
1 polymer ?
#
loop_
_entity_poly.entity_id
_entity_poly.type
_entity_poly.pdbx_seq_one_letter_code
_entity_poly.pdbx_strand_id
1 'polypeptide(L)'
;MPFQQCGEDETSEHIFFNCKAHIKNTQEIFIYTLTKCGHTTHTWNVKILNHLQIALVANLIAIIFEKIWHKRNKLIHDEKEIIIHRHQVIRELIKTQRAAWDRTQAVINKTLRIKSKQRPEEQNKLDSLISLKLLQFSRQWNSPLHAIELPKHLKKYNNSLSTFYK
;
A
#
# COMPACT_ATOMS: atom_id res chain seq x y z
N MET A 1 31.67 7.49 3.03
CA MET A 1 31.61 8.40 4.20
C MET A 1 30.89 7.68 5.32
N PRO A 2 31.30 7.84 6.58
CA PRO A 2 30.57 7.24 7.70
C PRO A 2 29.15 7.83 7.80
N PHE A 3 28.19 6.97 8.06
CA PHE A 3 26.79 7.33 8.27
C PHE A 3 26.66 8.13 9.56
N GLN A 4 26.33 9.42 9.45
CA GLN A 4 26.34 10.36 10.58
C GLN A 4 25.52 9.90 11.81
N GLN A 5 24.52 9.02 11.62
CA GLN A 5 23.70 8.54 12.73
C GLN A 5 24.38 7.49 13.61
N CYS A 6 25.39 6.77 13.10
CA CYS A 6 26.01 5.66 13.87
C CYS A 6 27.51 5.45 13.64
N GLY A 7 28.12 6.15 12.67
CA GLY A 7 29.54 6.08 12.36
C GLY A 7 29.98 4.92 11.45
N GLU A 8 29.07 4.01 11.08
CA GLU A 8 29.37 2.87 10.18
C GLU A 8 29.43 3.31 8.70
N ASP A 9 29.99 2.49 7.81
CA ASP A 9 30.04 2.79 6.38
C ASP A 9 28.66 2.94 5.76
N GLU A 10 28.47 4.05 5.04
CA GLU A 10 27.21 4.36 4.40
C GLU A 10 27.01 3.53 3.12
N THR A 11 26.22 2.46 3.25
CA THR A 11 25.70 1.66 2.14
C THR A 11 24.17 1.71 2.14
N SER A 12 23.53 1.45 0.99
CA SER A 12 22.06 1.33 0.93
C SER A 12 21.54 0.28 1.90
N GLU A 13 22.24 -0.84 2.05
CA GLU A 13 21.85 -1.88 3.01
C GLU A 13 21.93 -1.37 4.46
N HIS A 14 23.00 -0.65 4.79
CA HIS A 14 23.13 -0.04 6.10
C HIS A 14 22.02 0.98 6.37
N ILE A 15 21.80 1.92 5.44
CA ILE A 15 20.77 2.96 5.55
C ILE A 15 19.38 2.35 5.78
N PHE A 16 18.98 1.33 5.01
CA PHE A 16 17.60 0.85 5.04
C PHE A 16 17.36 -0.31 6.02
N PHE A 17 18.36 -1.12 6.32
CA PHE A 17 18.15 -2.40 7.03
C PHE A 17 19.02 -2.60 8.27
N ASN A 18 20.20 -1.98 8.37
CA ASN A 18 21.13 -2.30 9.46
C ASN A 18 21.36 -1.15 10.46
N CYS A 19 20.99 0.09 10.13
CA CYS A 19 21.30 1.23 10.99
C CYS A 19 20.54 1.19 12.34
N LYS A 20 21.31 1.04 13.42
CA LYS A 20 20.82 0.98 14.82
C LYS A 20 20.00 2.20 15.24
N ALA A 21 20.24 3.36 14.63
CA ALA A 21 19.57 4.62 14.98
C ALA A 21 18.06 4.64 14.68
N HIS A 22 17.57 3.76 13.81
CA HIS A 22 16.14 3.69 13.50
C HIS A 22 15.59 2.28 13.31
N ILE A 23 16.43 1.25 13.13
CA ILE A 23 15.97 -0.10 12.78
C ILE A 23 14.90 -0.66 13.72
N LYS A 24 15.05 -0.44 15.04
CA LYS A 24 14.06 -0.88 16.04
C LYS A 24 12.69 -0.21 15.83
N ASN A 25 12.67 1.12 15.73
CA ASN A 25 11.46 1.88 15.47
C ASN A 25 10.83 1.50 14.12
N THR A 26 11.65 1.31 13.09
CA THR A 26 11.21 0.86 11.76
C THR A 26 10.51 -0.50 11.84
N GLN A 27 11.14 -1.48 12.50
CA GLN A 27 10.58 -2.82 12.65
C GLN A 27 9.27 -2.81 13.44
N GLU A 28 9.19 -2.03 14.53
CA GLU A 28 7.97 -1.88 15.33
C GLU A 28 6.81 -1.29 14.50
N ILE A 29 7.07 -0.24 13.71
CA ILE A 29 6.06 0.39 12.84
C ILE A 29 5.59 -0.59 11.76
N PHE A 30 6.53 -1.29 11.11
CA PHE A 30 6.24 -2.23 10.03
C PHE A 30 5.37 -3.39 10.54
N ILE A 31 5.81 -4.07 11.60
CA ILE A 31 5.09 -5.20 12.20
C ILE A 31 3.71 -4.78 12.67
N TYR A 32 3.62 -3.66 13.41
CA TYR A 32 2.33 -3.15 13.88
C TYR A 32 1.36 -2.93 12.72
N THR A 33 1.82 -2.28 11.65
CA THR A 33 0.97 -1.93 10.52
C THR A 33 0.53 -3.17 9.76
N LEU A 34 1.41 -4.15 9.52
CA LEU A 34 1.05 -5.42 8.90
C LEU A 34 0.00 -6.19 9.72
N THR A 35 0.18 -6.29 11.03
CA THR A 35 -0.77 -6.95 11.92
C THR A 35 -2.14 -6.28 11.86
N LYS A 36 -2.19 -4.94 11.89
CA LYS A 36 -3.46 -4.20 11.76
C LYS A 36 -4.08 -4.33 10.38
N CYS A 37 -3.27 -4.54 9.34
CA CYS A 37 -3.75 -4.84 8.00
C CYS A 37 -4.16 -6.32 7.82
N GLY A 38 -4.02 -7.17 8.85
CA GLY A 38 -4.38 -8.59 8.76
C GLY A 38 -3.42 -9.42 7.90
N HIS A 39 -2.19 -8.96 7.71
CA HIS A 39 -1.15 -9.68 6.98
C HIS A 39 -0.18 -10.41 7.92
N THR A 40 0.46 -11.46 7.40
CA THR A 40 1.56 -12.13 8.07
C THR A 40 2.70 -11.14 8.31
N THR A 41 3.28 -11.18 9.52
CA THR A 41 4.39 -10.32 9.89
C THR A 41 5.71 -10.86 9.35
N HIS A 42 6.59 -9.97 8.92
CA HIS A 42 7.94 -10.30 8.47
C HIS A 42 8.96 -9.44 9.24
N THR A 43 10.17 -9.98 9.44
CA THR A 43 11.29 -9.20 9.98
C THR A 43 11.73 -8.15 8.96
N TRP A 44 12.01 -6.92 9.42
CA TRP A 44 12.52 -5.87 8.56
C TRP A 44 14.00 -6.12 8.20
N ASN A 45 14.22 -6.67 7.01
CA ASN A 45 15.54 -6.88 6.40
C ASN A 45 15.37 -6.94 4.87
N VAL A 46 16.46 -7.11 4.13
CA VAL A 46 16.43 -7.11 2.65
C VAL A 46 15.41 -8.10 2.04
N LYS A 47 15.08 -9.21 2.72
CA LYS A 47 14.13 -10.22 2.23
C LYS A 47 12.69 -9.71 2.15
N ILE A 48 12.34 -8.59 2.81
CA ILE A 48 11.00 -7.98 2.67
C ILE A 48 10.68 -7.60 1.22
N LEU A 49 11.71 -7.35 0.40
CA LEU A 49 11.58 -7.04 -1.02
C LEU A 49 11.02 -8.19 -1.85
N ASN A 50 10.95 -9.40 -1.30
CA ASN A 50 10.27 -10.54 -1.93
C ASN A 50 8.75 -10.52 -1.70
N HIS A 51 8.24 -9.64 -0.83
CA HIS A 51 6.84 -9.59 -0.40
C HIS A 51 6.06 -8.40 -1.03
N LEU A 52 6.33 -8.11 -2.31
CA LEU A 52 5.74 -6.97 -3.03
C LEU A 52 4.47 -7.32 -3.83
N GLN A 53 3.97 -8.55 -3.72
CA GLN A 53 2.83 -9.05 -4.50
C GLN A 53 1.49 -8.41 -4.10
N ILE A 54 1.41 -7.86 -2.89
CA ILE A 54 0.23 -7.15 -2.38
C ILE A 54 0.54 -5.66 -2.40
N ALA A 55 -0.24 -4.90 -3.15
CA ALA A 55 -0.02 -3.47 -3.37
C ALA A 55 0.04 -2.69 -2.05
N LEU A 56 -0.84 -3.00 -1.08
CA LEU A 56 -0.83 -2.38 0.24
C LEU A 56 0.52 -2.59 0.96
N VAL A 57 1.06 -3.80 0.93
CA VAL A 57 2.35 -4.15 1.57
C VAL A 57 3.50 -3.47 0.85
N ALA A 58 3.52 -3.50 -0.48
CA ALA A 58 4.54 -2.83 -1.28
C ALA A 58 4.58 -1.31 -1.00
N ASN A 59 3.41 -0.67 -0.87
CA ASN A 59 3.33 0.75 -0.55
C ASN A 59 3.74 1.06 0.90
N LEU A 60 3.43 0.18 1.86
CA LEU A 60 3.95 0.32 3.23
C LEU A 60 5.48 0.32 3.26
N ILE A 61 6.12 -0.63 2.55
CA ILE A 61 7.59 -0.70 2.45
C ILE A 61 8.14 0.58 1.81
N ALA A 62 7.57 1.01 0.69
CA ALA A 62 8.00 2.22 -0.02
C ALA A 62 7.89 3.49 0.87
N ILE A 63 6.79 3.64 1.60
CA ILE A 63 6.59 4.76 2.54
C ILE A 63 7.66 4.74 3.63
N ILE A 64 7.97 3.56 4.19
CA ILE A 64 8.99 3.45 5.22
C ILE A 64 10.38 3.80 4.66
N PHE A 65 10.74 3.34 3.46
CA PHE A 65 11.99 3.75 2.81
C PHE A 65 12.07 5.26 2.62
N GLU A 66 11.00 5.90 2.15
CA GLU A 66 10.96 7.35 2.00
C GLU A 66 11.16 8.06 3.34
N LYS A 67 10.54 7.56 4.43
CA LYS A 67 10.73 8.13 5.78
C LYS A 67 12.15 7.95 6.32
N ILE A 68 12.78 6.80 6.08
CA ILE A 68 14.19 6.56 6.46
C ILE A 68 15.10 7.52 5.68
N TRP A 69 14.90 7.62 4.38
CA TRP A 69 15.66 8.53 3.51
C TRP A 69 15.48 10.00 3.92
N HIS A 70 14.25 10.40 4.23
CA HIS A 70 13.96 11.74 4.72
C HIS A 70 14.62 12.02 6.08
N LYS A 71 14.56 11.08 7.04
CA LYS A 71 15.26 11.20 8.34
C LYS A 71 16.75 11.41 8.13
N ARG A 72 17.36 10.59 7.27
CA ARG A 72 18.78 10.71 6.90
C ARG A 72 19.10 12.11 6.37
N ASN A 73 18.36 12.59 5.37
CA ASN A 73 18.64 13.87 4.73
C ASN A 73 18.43 15.05 5.68
N LYS A 74 17.43 15.00 6.56
CA LYS A 74 17.23 16.02 7.60
C LYS A 74 18.41 16.12 8.56
N LEU A 75 19.02 14.99 8.92
CA LEU A 75 20.22 15.03 9.74
C LEU A 75 21.43 15.60 8.98
N ILE A 76 21.65 15.17 7.72
CA ILE A 76 22.82 15.57 6.94
C ILE A 76 22.80 17.06 6.57
N HIS A 77 21.64 17.59 6.18
CA HIS A 77 21.55 18.94 5.62
C HIS A 77 21.09 19.99 6.62
N ASP A 78 20.26 19.59 7.59
CA ASP A 78 19.66 20.52 8.55
C ASP A 78 20.15 20.26 9.99
N GLU A 79 21.08 19.31 10.20
CA GLU A 79 21.55 18.84 11.52
C GLU A 79 20.42 18.46 12.47
N LYS A 80 19.28 18.07 11.90
CA LYS A 80 18.04 17.83 12.63
C LYS A 80 17.72 16.35 12.68
N GLU A 81 17.79 15.79 13.88
CA GLU A 81 17.25 14.45 14.11
C GLU A 81 15.72 14.48 14.17
N ILE A 82 15.09 13.57 13.43
CA ILE A 82 13.65 13.35 13.46
C ILE A 82 13.32 11.90 13.83
N ILE A 83 12.14 11.70 14.39
CA ILE A 83 11.56 10.38 14.67
C ILE A 83 10.55 10.05 13.58
N ILE A 84 10.65 8.84 13.03
CA ILE A 84 9.62 8.33 12.11
C ILE A 84 8.41 7.93 12.96
N HIS A 85 7.31 8.67 12.88
CA HIS A 85 6.13 8.36 13.66
C HIS A 85 5.19 7.40 12.94
N ARG A 86 4.74 6.36 13.64
CA ARG A 86 3.77 5.37 13.16
C ARG A 86 2.51 6.00 12.53
N HIS A 87 1.93 7.00 13.17
CA HIS A 87 0.72 7.65 12.69
C HIS A 87 0.92 8.35 11.34
N GLN A 88 2.14 8.84 11.05
CA GLN A 88 2.48 9.44 9.76
C GLN A 88 2.55 8.36 8.67
N VAL A 89 3.18 7.22 8.96
CA VAL A 89 3.24 6.08 8.02
C VAL A 89 1.83 5.56 7.70
N ILE A 90 0.98 5.36 8.70
CA ILE A 90 -0.41 4.92 8.49
C ILE A 90 -1.21 5.96 7.68
N ARG A 91 -1.04 7.25 7.98
CA ARG A 91 -1.73 8.33 7.25
C ARG A 91 -1.35 8.34 5.77
N GLU A 92 -0.08 8.21 5.44
CA GLU A 92 0.37 8.13 4.05
C GLU A 92 -0.12 6.85 3.37
N LEU A 93 -0.15 5.71 4.07
CA LEU A 93 -0.70 4.47 3.52
C LEU A 93 -2.18 4.61 3.15
N ILE A 94 -2.99 5.22 4.02
CA ILE A 94 -4.41 5.50 3.78
C ILE A 94 -4.60 6.46 2.60
N LYS A 95 -3.77 7.51 2.48
CA LYS A 95 -3.81 8.41 1.33
C LYS A 95 -3.53 7.67 0.02
N THR A 96 -2.52 6.81 0.00
CA THR A 96 -2.18 6.01 -1.19
C THR A 96 -3.30 5.03 -1.56
N GLN A 97 -3.92 4.40 -0.56
CA GLN A 97 -5.10 3.54 -0.75
C GLN A 97 -6.27 4.31 -1.38
N ARG A 98 -6.58 5.52 -0.89
CA ARG A 98 -7.63 6.39 -1.45
C ARG A 98 -7.32 6.80 -2.89
N ALA A 99 -6.09 7.20 -3.16
CA ALA A 99 -5.66 7.53 -4.52
C ALA A 99 -5.78 6.33 -5.48
N ALA A 100 -5.49 5.11 -5.01
CA ALA A 100 -5.70 3.89 -5.79
C ALA A 100 -7.19 3.61 -6.06
N TRP A 101 -8.05 3.88 -5.08
CA TRP A 101 -9.48 3.79 -5.26
C TRP A 101 -10.00 4.79 -6.29
N ASP A 102 -9.58 6.06 -6.22
CA ASP A 102 -10.01 7.09 -7.17
C ASP A 102 -9.69 6.70 -8.62
N ARG A 103 -8.49 6.14 -8.86
CA ARG A 103 -8.11 5.57 -10.17
C ARG A 103 -8.99 4.40 -10.58
N THR A 104 -9.26 3.49 -9.66
CA THR A 104 -10.12 2.32 -9.92
C THR A 104 -11.54 2.75 -10.25
N GLN A 105 -12.09 3.68 -9.48
CA GLN A 105 -13.42 4.24 -9.65
C GLN A 105 -13.54 5.00 -10.98
N ALA A 106 -12.53 5.77 -11.38
CA ALA A 106 -12.51 6.43 -12.68
C ALA A 106 -12.60 5.43 -13.84
N VAL A 107 -11.88 4.31 -13.76
CA VAL A 107 -11.94 3.24 -14.75
C VAL A 107 -13.31 2.56 -14.77
N ILE A 108 -13.88 2.24 -13.60
CA ILE A 108 -15.23 1.66 -13.50
C ILE A 108 -16.27 2.59 -14.10
N ASN A 109 -16.21 3.89 -13.78
CA ASN A 109 -17.12 4.89 -14.32
C ASN A 109 -17.01 5.00 -15.85
N LYS A 110 -15.80 4.91 -16.40
CA LYS A 110 -15.59 4.83 -17.86
C LYS A 110 -16.24 3.57 -18.44
N THR A 111 -16.07 2.42 -17.80
CA THR A 111 -16.69 1.15 -18.23
C THR A 111 -18.22 1.23 -18.18
N LEU A 112 -18.81 1.84 -17.15
CA LEU A 112 -20.25 2.05 -17.03
C LEU A 112 -20.81 2.92 -18.17
N ARG A 113 -20.10 3.99 -18.56
CA ARG A 113 -20.47 4.85 -19.70
C ARG A 113 -20.43 4.12 -21.05
N ILE A 114 -19.51 3.16 -21.20
CA ILE A 114 -19.45 2.31 -22.39
C ILE A 114 -20.61 1.32 -22.35
N LYS A 115 -20.84 0.65 -21.21
CA LYS A 115 -21.91 -0.33 -21.02
C LYS A 115 -23.27 0.19 -21.44
N SER A 116 -23.61 1.44 -21.10
CA SER A 116 -24.91 2.03 -21.44
C SER A 116 -25.18 2.16 -22.94
N LYS A 117 -24.15 1.98 -23.79
CA LYS A 117 -24.25 2.06 -25.26
C LYS A 117 -24.16 0.70 -25.95
N GLN A 118 -24.03 -0.39 -25.20
CA GLN A 118 -23.76 -1.72 -25.73
C GLN A 118 -25.00 -2.62 -25.77
N ARG A 119 -24.95 -3.66 -26.62
CA ARG A 119 -25.96 -4.73 -26.66
C ARG A 119 -25.92 -5.57 -25.37
N PRO A 120 -27.00 -6.26 -24.98
CA PRO A 120 -27.06 -7.02 -23.73
C PRO A 120 -25.90 -8.01 -23.51
N GLU A 121 -25.45 -8.72 -24.54
CA GLU A 121 -24.33 -9.67 -24.46
C GLU A 121 -23.00 -8.98 -24.10
N GLU A 122 -22.72 -7.83 -24.73
CA GLU A 122 -21.56 -6.99 -24.44
C GLU A 122 -21.66 -6.37 -23.03
N GLN A 123 -22.87 -6.03 -22.58
CA GLN A 123 -23.10 -5.51 -21.23
C GLN A 123 -22.69 -6.51 -20.14
N ASN A 124 -22.96 -7.81 -20.32
CA ASN A 124 -22.59 -8.86 -19.37
C ASN A 124 -21.06 -9.02 -19.26
N LYS A 125 -20.33 -8.89 -20.37
CA LYS A 125 -18.85 -8.87 -20.36
C LYS A 125 -18.32 -7.69 -19.55
N LEU A 126 -18.91 -6.51 -19.74
CA LEU A 126 -18.52 -5.30 -19.00
C LEU A 126 -18.84 -5.39 -17.51
N ASP A 127 -19.95 -6.04 -17.14
CA ASP A 127 -20.29 -6.30 -15.73
C ASP A 127 -19.28 -7.21 -15.05
N SER A 128 -18.85 -8.26 -15.75
CA SER A 128 -17.79 -9.15 -15.30
C SER A 128 -16.47 -8.39 -15.07
N LEU A 129 -16.10 -7.48 -15.98
CA LEU A 129 -14.91 -6.65 -15.85
C LEU A 129 -14.98 -5.68 -14.66
N ILE A 130 -16.14 -5.07 -14.40
CA ILE A 130 -16.34 -4.20 -13.22
C ILE A 130 -16.16 -5.03 -11.93
N SER A 131 -16.79 -6.20 -11.89
CA SER A 131 -16.74 -7.11 -10.73
C SER A 131 -15.29 -7.55 -10.44
N LEU A 132 -14.54 -7.93 -11.48
CA LEU A 132 -13.13 -8.29 -11.37
C LEU A 132 -12.27 -7.14 -10.82
N LYS A 133 -12.49 -5.90 -11.28
CA LYS A 133 -11.75 -4.72 -10.78
C LYS A 133 -12.05 -4.44 -9.31
N LEU A 134 -13.31 -4.59 -8.89
CA LEU A 134 -13.69 -4.44 -7.48
C LEU A 134 -13.03 -5.52 -6.61
N LEU A 135 -13.01 -6.78 -7.07
CA LEU A 135 -12.32 -7.87 -6.37
C LEU A 135 -10.82 -7.61 -6.26
N GLN A 136 -10.17 -7.24 -7.37
CA GLN A 136 -8.74 -6.92 -7.40
C GLN A 136 -8.42 -5.79 -6.43
N PHE A 137 -9.20 -4.71 -6.45
CA PHE A 137 -9.03 -3.61 -5.51
C PHE A 137 -9.14 -4.09 -4.06
N SER A 138 -10.21 -4.82 -3.75
CA SER A 138 -10.45 -5.33 -2.39
C SER A 138 -9.29 -6.20 -1.90
N ARG A 139 -8.81 -7.15 -2.71
CA ARG A 139 -7.69 -8.04 -2.36
C ARG A 139 -6.35 -7.33 -2.21
N GLN A 140 -6.11 -6.28 -3.00
CA GLN A 140 -4.81 -5.61 -3.08
C GLN A 140 -4.66 -4.44 -2.11
N TRP A 141 -5.77 -3.84 -1.70
CA TRP A 141 -5.77 -2.55 -0.99
C TRP A 141 -6.60 -2.53 0.28
N ASN A 142 -7.74 -3.24 0.36
CA ASN A 142 -8.55 -3.21 1.58
C ASN A 142 -7.93 -4.06 2.68
N SER A 143 -8.04 -3.57 3.91
CA SER A 143 -7.55 -4.26 5.10
C SER A 143 -8.38 -3.89 6.33
N PRO A 144 -8.28 -4.62 7.44
CA PRO A 144 -8.95 -4.27 8.70
C PRO A 144 -8.52 -2.90 9.27
N LEU A 145 -7.32 -2.41 8.94
CA LEU A 145 -6.85 -1.09 9.37
C LEU A 145 -7.66 0.05 8.74
N HIS A 146 -7.97 -0.07 7.45
CA HIS A 146 -8.80 0.87 6.71
C HIS A 146 -9.34 0.17 5.45
N ALA A 147 -10.66 0.21 5.31
CA ALA A 147 -11.37 -0.31 4.15
C ALA A 147 -12.15 0.82 3.48
N ILE A 148 -12.10 0.87 2.14
CA ILE A 148 -12.88 1.83 1.38
C ILE A 148 -14.27 1.26 1.13
N GLU A 149 -15.30 1.99 1.60
CA GLU A 149 -16.69 1.58 1.42
C GLU A 149 -17.09 1.67 -0.06
N LEU A 150 -17.77 0.61 -0.53
CA LEU A 150 -18.25 0.54 -1.90
C LEU A 150 -19.47 1.47 -2.10
N PRO A 151 -19.44 2.40 -3.08
CA PRO A 151 -20.60 3.24 -3.42
C PRO A 151 -21.86 2.41 -3.71
N LYS A 152 -23.03 2.93 -3.30
CA LYS A 152 -24.32 2.22 -3.40
C LYS A 152 -24.59 1.64 -4.79
N HIS A 153 -24.32 2.40 -5.85
CA HIS A 153 -24.58 1.99 -7.24
C HIS A 153 -23.67 0.84 -7.74
N LEU A 154 -22.55 0.58 -7.05
CA LEU A 154 -21.63 -0.50 -7.37
C LEU A 154 -21.91 -1.78 -6.57
N LYS A 155 -22.72 -1.73 -5.51
CA LYS A 155 -23.02 -2.89 -4.65
C LYS A 155 -23.53 -4.11 -5.42
N LYS A 156 -24.26 -3.89 -6.53
CA LYS A 156 -24.74 -4.97 -7.41
C LYS A 156 -23.63 -5.82 -8.05
N TYR A 157 -22.43 -5.27 -8.22
CA TYR A 157 -21.27 -5.97 -8.78
C TYR A 157 -20.45 -6.72 -7.73
N ASN A 158 -20.84 -6.67 -6.45
CA ASN A 158 -20.17 -7.41 -5.38
C ASN A 158 -20.61 -8.90 -5.36
N ASN A 159 -21.84 -9.18 -5.79
CA ASN A 159 -22.44 -10.51 -5.72
C ASN A 159 -22.07 -11.42 -6.92
N SER A 160 -21.53 -10.86 -8.00
CA SER A 160 -21.10 -11.59 -9.20
C SER A 160 -19.78 -12.36 -9.02
N LEU A 161 -19.18 -12.31 -7.83
CA LEU A 161 -17.89 -12.95 -7.55
C LEU A 161 -18.01 -14.42 -7.16
N SER A 162 -19.21 -14.90 -6.79
CA SER A 162 -19.45 -16.33 -6.54
C SER A 162 -19.48 -17.18 -7.81
N THR A 163 -19.56 -16.56 -9.00
CA THR A 163 -19.62 -17.25 -10.30
C THR A 163 -18.26 -17.42 -10.99
N PHE A 164 -17.19 -16.78 -10.50
CA PHE A 164 -15.85 -16.90 -11.10
C PHE A 164 -14.96 -17.98 -10.48
N TYR A 165 -15.47 -18.70 -9.47
CA TYR A 165 -14.78 -19.81 -8.81
C TYR A 165 -15.73 -21.00 -8.60
N LYS A 166 -16.06 -21.69 -9.70
CA LYS A 166 -16.39 -23.12 -9.74
C LYS A 166 -15.36 -23.77 -10.66
#